data_AF-A0AAD9JM02-F1
#
_entry.id   AF-A0AAD9JM02-F1
#
_cell.length_a   1.000
_cell.length_b   1.000
_cell.length_c   1.000
_cell.angle_alpha   90.00
_cell.angle_beta   90.00
_cell.angle_gamma   90.00
#
_symmetry.space_group_name_H-M   'P 1'
#
loop_
_entity.id
_entity.type
_entity.pdbx_description
1 polymer ?
#
loop_
_entity_poly.entity_id
_entity_poly.type
_entity_poly.pdbx_seq_one_letter_code
_entity_poly.pdbx_strand_id
1 'polypeptide(L)'
;MPALRKNSLTTKGRELECPICYECYSDKHWRLPKVLSCGHTLCSTCADRLDDDGSLECPLCRKITHTSECKQLSNDEDIMEKVSEKERCHDCGSKLGPLTRCRHCDRDFCADCLTEHDQNGFVQGVVLLGKTCYYFVYYLITGTYWLADRLLTWCSCLFKKIGIAIVALTYAYLAYVLTSYFVRYVRDLAPTPCVLPWRYDHFYWYSAKFDLPWEVAVSTDGHVIVSDLHRNSISDLTEDFLYDLVSDVDIGRGLAVDKHGNTFVSVGREVHVFHTDSGKPKTRIPLRGHFDMVRGLAVHRKHLYACAGQGFNVLTLNGSHVMRYNLPIVAHFIAVAPNGDIAISDAGSSVTIYRQKLPEMNQIHQRKEIQSVWLSAGFTRPGGVIVDCDGYIVVSDTRSGRLVKFDADGEFVDYVTEVKALKKPQGLALTTEGDIIVCDHGQGLVRRFSSRCRYSSFTRLMGSPWCSLITGPQK
;
A
#
# COMPACT_ATOMS: atom_id res chain seq x y z
N MET A 1 40.36 19.22 20.75
CA MET A 1 38.95 19.38 20.34
C MET A 1 38.86 20.42 19.24
N PRO A 2 38.35 20.09 18.04
CA PRO A 2 37.79 21.09 17.16
C PRO A 2 36.32 20.77 16.84
N ALA A 3 35.49 21.81 16.97
CA ALA A 3 34.07 21.81 16.64
C ALA A 3 33.87 21.62 15.13
N LEU A 4 33.10 20.60 14.75
CA LEU A 4 32.67 20.37 13.38
C LEU A 4 31.55 21.36 13.01
N ARG A 5 31.80 22.10 11.93
CA ARG A 5 30.90 23.06 11.29
C ARG A 5 29.56 22.42 10.95
N LYS A 6 28.46 23.01 11.43
CA LYS A 6 27.11 22.78 10.91
C LYS A 6 27.04 23.29 9.47
N ASN A 7 26.93 22.40 8.49
CA ASN A 7 26.58 22.76 7.13
C ASN A 7 25.06 22.92 7.07
N SER A 8 24.63 24.17 7.08
CA SER A 8 23.24 24.59 6.85
C SER A 8 22.89 24.42 5.37
N LEU A 9 22.24 23.31 5.04
CA LEU A 9 21.44 23.17 3.83
C LEU A 9 19.98 22.95 4.24
N THR A 10 19.16 23.89 3.81
CA THR A 10 17.70 23.98 3.93
C THR A 10 16.98 22.62 3.87
N THR A 11 16.56 22.08 5.03
CA THR A 11 15.84 20.80 5.14
C THR A 11 14.79 20.84 6.26
N LYS A 12 13.89 21.83 6.25
CA LYS A 12 12.79 21.90 7.23
C LYS A 12 11.80 20.71 7.17
N GLY A 13 11.88 19.85 6.15
CA GLY A 13 10.99 18.69 5.95
C GLY A 13 11.56 17.32 6.34
N ARG A 14 12.90 17.14 6.40
CA ARG A 14 13.53 15.80 6.54
C ARG A 14 13.81 15.36 7.98
N GLU A 15 13.53 16.20 8.97
CA GLU A 15 13.79 15.88 10.39
C GLU A 15 12.79 14.87 10.99
N LEU A 16 11.63 14.66 10.35
CA LEU A 16 10.56 13.81 10.87
C LEU A 16 10.30 12.56 10.02
N GLU A 17 11.25 12.19 9.17
CA GLU A 17 11.14 11.03 8.28
C GLU A 17 12.12 9.95 8.70
N CYS A 18 11.69 8.68 8.56
CA CYS A 18 12.56 7.55 8.78
C CYS A 18 13.62 7.46 7.66
N PRO A 19 14.91 7.33 7.96
CA PRO A 19 15.97 7.32 6.94
C PRO A 19 15.99 6.05 6.07
N ILE A 20 15.17 5.05 6.38
CA ILE A 20 15.07 3.80 5.61
C ILE A 20 13.86 3.81 4.68
N CYS A 21 12.66 4.05 5.22
CA CYS A 21 11.43 4.02 4.44
C CYS A 21 11.00 5.40 3.91
N TYR A 22 11.65 6.48 4.35
CA TYR A 22 11.33 7.88 4.00
C TYR A 22 9.90 8.31 4.36
N GLU A 23 9.20 7.52 5.17
CA GLU A 23 7.87 7.86 5.70
C GLU A 23 7.99 8.67 6.99
N CYS A 24 7.00 9.52 7.25
CA CYS A 24 6.94 10.32 8.48
C CYS A 24 6.74 9.45 9.74
N TYR A 25 7.35 9.85 10.85
CA TYR A 25 7.02 9.31 12.17
C TYR A 25 5.60 9.71 12.61
N SER A 26 4.96 8.87 13.42
CA SER A 26 3.62 9.14 13.98
C SER A 26 3.49 8.60 15.41
N ASP A 27 2.41 8.98 16.08
CA ASP A 27 2.05 8.48 17.42
C ASP A 27 1.72 6.97 17.44
N LYS A 28 1.32 6.42 16.30
CA LYS A 28 1.03 4.99 16.10
C LYS A 28 2.22 4.09 16.42
N HIS A 29 1.94 2.99 17.10
CA HIS A 29 2.95 2.09 17.67
C HIS A 29 3.95 1.47 16.67
N TRP A 30 3.64 1.46 15.36
CA TRP A 30 4.51 0.96 14.28
C TRP A 30 5.36 2.04 13.61
N ARG A 31 5.05 3.33 13.79
CA ARG A 31 5.85 4.47 13.28
C ARG A 31 6.52 5.26 14.40
N LEU A 32 6.64 4.68 15.60
CA LEU A 32 7.36 5.30 16.70
C LEU A 32 8.84 5.48 16.35
N PRO A 33 9.43 6.66 16.64
CA PRO A 33 10.83 6.95 16.36
C PRO A 33 11.73 6.25 17.40
N LYS A 34 12.23 5.05 17.11
CA LYS A 34 13.08 4.25 18.00
C LYS A 34 14.54 4.67 17.90
N VAL A 35 15.14 5.00 19.04
CA VAL A 35 16.56 5.39 19.16
C VAL A 35 17.44 4.17 19.35
N LEU A 36 18.46 4.02 18.50
CA LEU A 36 19.48 2.98 18.59
C LEU A 36 20.60 3.33 19.57
N SER A 37 21.46 2.37 19.94
CA SER A 37 22.61 2.59 20.85
C SER A 37 23.69 3.57 20.33
N CYS A 38 23.59 3.94 19.06
CA CYS A 38 24.42 4.95 18.41
C CYS A 38 23.80 6.36 18.43
N GLY A 39 22.55 6.50 18.88
CA GLY A 39 21.80 7.76 18.85
C GLY A 39 21.08 8.04 17.52
N HIS A 40 21.16 7.16 16.53
CA HIS A 40 20.34 7.27 15.32
C HIS A 40 18.93 6.74 15.55
N THR A 41 17.96 7.36 14.87
CA THR A 41 16.55 7.07 15.04
C THR A 41 15.96 6.42 13.79
N LEU A 42 15.20 5.34 13.98
CA LEU A 42 14.49 4.59 12.95
C LEU A 42 13.03 4.40 13.35
N CYS A 43 12.10 4.25 12.40
CA CYS A 43 10.74 3.90 12.79
C CYS A 43 10.69 2.46 13.33
N SER A 44 9.79 2.16 14.26
CA SER A 44 9.69 0.83 14.88
C SER A 44 9.55 -0.30 13.86
N THR A 45 8.77 -0.12 12.79
CA THR A 45 8.70 -1.09 11.68
C THR A 45 10.06 -1.36 11.06
N CYS A 46 10.83 -0.31 10.76
CA CYS A 46 12.14 -0.42 10.13
C CYS A 46 13.16 -1.03 11.09
N ALA A 47 13.09 -0.68 12.37
CA ALA A 47 13.89 -1.31 13.41
C ALA A 47 13.57 -2.81 13.51
N ASP A 48 12.28 -3.20 13.55
CA ASP A 48 11.85 -4.60 13.58
C ASP A 48 12.29 -5.38 12.33
N ARG A 49 12.30 -4.74 11.15
CA ARG A 49 12.80 -5.36 9.91
C ARG A 49 14.31 -5.59 9.92
N LEU A 50 15.05 -4.67 10.53
CA LEU A 50 16.52 -4.76 10.65
C LEU A 50 16.98 -5.62 11.82
N ASP A 51 16.08 -5.94 12.75
CA ASP A 51 16.42 -6.78 13.90
C ASP A 51 16.79 -8.19 13.46
N ASP A 52 18.01 -8.58 13.78
CA ASP A 52 18.53 -9.92 13.61
C ASP A 52 18.68 -10.61 14.96
N ASP A 53 17.56 -11.16 15.44
CA ASP A 53 17.44 -11.88 16.72
C ASP A 53 18.06 -11.13 17.89
N GLY A 54 17.68 -9.86 18.02
CA GLY A 54 18.12 -9.00 19.10
C GLY A 54 19.48 -8.34 18.87
N SER A 55 19.98 -8.39 17.64
CA SER A 55 21.08 -7.57 17.17
C SER A 55 20.62 -6.71 16.00
N LEU A 56 20.58 -5.39 16.21
CA LEU A 56 20.16 -4.43 15.21
C LEU A 56 21.37 -3.61 14.77
N GLU A 57 21.84 -3.84 13.55
CA GLU A 57 22.91 -3.04 12.95
C GLU A 57 22.35 -1.72 12.41
N CYS A 58 22.87 -0.60 12.90
CA CYS A 58 22.44 0.71 12.41
C CYS A 58 22.87 0.90 10.94
N PRO A 59 21.95 1.17 9.99
CA PRO A 59 22.32 1.34 8.58
C PRO A 59 23.12 2.63 8.33
N LEU A 60 23.07 3.60 9.25
CA LEU A 60 23.77 4.88 9.11
C LEU A 60 25.22 4.83 9.60
N CYS A 61 25.52 4.01 10.61
CA CYS A 61 26.86 4.00 11.24
C CYS A 61 27.42 2.60 11.54
N ARG A 62 26.68 1.53 11.20
CA ARG A 62 27.03 0.12 11.40
C ARG A 62 27.24 -0.32 12.85
N LYS A 63 26.93 0.54 13.82
CA LYS A 63 26.99 0.18 15.23
C LYS A 63 25.84 -0.77 15.57
N ILE A 64 26.16 -1.85 16.27
CA ILE A 64 25.19 -2.86 16.69
C ILE A 64 24.50 -2.40 17.98
N THR A 65 23.17 -2.49 17.97
CA THR A 65 22.32 -2.29 19.15
C THR A 65 21.80 -3.66 19.56
N HIS A 66 22.20 -4.12 20.75
CA HIS A 66 21.66 -5.33 21.33
C HIS A 66 20.37 -5.01 22.08
N THR A 67 19.27 -5.65 21.73
CA THR A 67 17.98 -5.50 22.39
C THR A 67 17.24 -6.83 22.33
N SER A 68 16.43 -7.19 23.33
CA SER A 68 15.60 -8.41 23.19
C SER A 68 14.39 -8.18 22.27
N GLU A 69 13.93 -6.93 22.12
CA GLU A 69 12.86 -6.53 21.20
C GLU A 69 12.99 -5.04 20.80
N CYS A 70 12.65 -4.65 19.56
CA CYS A 70 12.70 -3.22 19.17
C CYS A 70 11.68 -2.36 19.92
N LYS A 71 10.61 -2.95 20.47
CA LYS A 71 9.66 -2.23 21.33
C LYS A 71 10.30 -1.68 22.60
N GLN A 72 11.37 -2.30 23.10
CA GLN A 72 12.10 -1.88 24.30
C GLN A 72 13.02 -0.68 24.06
N LEU A 73 13.31 -0.35 22.79
CA LEU A 73 14.06 0.85 22.47
C LEU A 73 13.26 2.09 22.86
N SER A 74 13.94 3.06 23.47
CA SER A 74 13.34 4.35 23.80
C SER A 74 12.91 5.09 22.54
N ASN A 75 11.80 5.81 22.64
CA ASN A 75 11.40 6.72 21.58
C ASN A 75 12.26 7.99 21.64
N ASP A 76 12.44 8.63 20.49
CA ASP A 76 13.06 9.94 20.37
C ASP A 76 12.04 11.00 20.80
N GLU A 77 12.18 11.51 22.02
CA GLU A 77 11.23 12.45 22.63
C GLU A 77 11.13 13.77 21.84
N ASP A 78 12.25 14.24 21.25
CA ASP A 78 12.27 15.47 20.45
C ASP A 78 11.44 15.31 19.16
N ILE A 79 11.51 14.13 18.52
CA ILE A 79 10.67 13.81 17.37
C ILE A 79 9.21 13.62 17.79
N MET A 80 8.95 12.96 18.92
CA MET A 80 7.59 12.75 19.44
C MET A 80 6.89 14.07 19.75
N GLU A 81 7.59 15.05 20.34
CA GLU A 81 7.05 16.38 20.59
C GLU A 81 6.64 17.04 19.27
N LYS A 82 7.53 17.05 18.26
CA LYS A 82 7.28 17.61 16.93
C LYS A 82 6.15 16.91 16.16
N VAL A 83 6.04 15.59 16.25
CA VAL A 83 4.93 14.81 15.66
C VAL A 83 3.60 15.26 16.26
N SER A 84 3.55 15.43 17.59
CA SER A 84 2.35 15.91 18.29
C SER A 84 1.95 17.35 17.95
N GLU A 85 2.90 18.15 17.43
CA GLU A 85 2.65 19.49 16.90
C GLU A 85 2.10 19.46 15.48
N LYS A 86 2.57 18.53 14.65
CA LYS A 86 2.14 18.36 13.25
C LYS A 86 0.74 17.75 13.13
N GLU A 87 0.32 16.99 14.14
CA GLU A 87 -1.04 16.44 14.25
C GLU A 87 -2.06 17.46 14.81
N ARG A 88 -1.76 18.76 14.74
CA ARG A 88 -2.70 19.85 15.07
C ARG A 88 -3.08 20.65 13.84
N CYS A 89 -4.36 20.98 13.73
CA CYS A 89 -4.84 21.91 12.70
C CYS A 89 -4.11 23.26 12.81
N HIS A 90 -3.64 23.78 11.67
CA HIS A 90 -2.89 25.03 11.61
C HIS A 90 -3.66 26.23 12.18
N ASP A 91 -4.97 26.33 11.91
CA ASP A 91 -5.77 27.48 12.31
C ASP A 91 -6.38 27.34 13.70
N CYS A 92 -7.00 26.20 14.02
CA CYS A 92 -7.73 26.02 15.28
C CYS A 92 -6.97 25.22 16.35
N GLY A 93 -5.83 24.61 16.01
CA GLY A 93 -5.00 23.84 16.95
C GLY A 93 -5.59 22.50 17.40
N SER A 94 -6.72 22.06 16.86
CA SER A 94 -7.40 20.82 17.28
C SER A 94 -6.68 19.54 16.80
N LYS A 95 -6.69 18.49 17.64
CA LYS A 95 -6.26 17.12 17.31
C LYS A 95 -7.38 16.19 16.81
N LEU A 96 -8.61 16.70 16.68
CA LEU A 96 -9.79 15.89 16.40
C LEU A 96 -9.92 15.61 14.90
N GLY A 97 -9.52 14.41 14.48
CA GLY A 97 -9.78 13.88 13.14
C GLY A 97 -8.59 13.97 12.16
N PRO A 98 -8.71 13.35 10.97
CA PRO A 98 -7.65 13.33 9.97
C PRO A 98 -7.38 14.75 9.45
N LEU A 99 -6.13 15.21 9.57
CA LEU A 99 -5.70 16.47 9.00
C LEU A 99 -5.38 16.30 7.50
N THR A 100 -5.68 17.34 6.74
CA THR A 100 -5.44 17.39 5.30
C THR A 100 -4.47 18.52 4.98
N ARG A 101 -3.40 18.19 4.26
CA ARG A 101 -2.36 19.15 3.87
C ARG A 101 -2.78 19.97 2.66
N CYS A 102 -2.83 21.29 2.80
CA CYS A 102 -3.15 22.18 1.70
C CYS A 102 -1.97 22.27 0.72
N ARG A 103 -2.22 22.01 -0.58
CA ARG A 103 -1.20 22.04 -1.64
C ARG A 103 -0.68 23.43 -1.99
N HIS A 104 -1.37 24.49 -1.55
CA HIS A 104 -1.00 25.87 -1.86
C HIS A 104 -0.06 26.50 -0.83
N CYS A 105 -0.26 26.21 0.46
CA CYS A 105 0.51 26.81 1.55
C CYS A 105 1.33 25.79 2.36
N ASP A 106 1.19 24.49 2.05
CA ASP A 106 1.93 23.37 2.65
C ASP A 106 1.70 23.21 4.16
N ARG A 107 0.50 23.56 4.64
CA ARG A 107 0.06 23.46 6.05
C ARG A 107 -1.09 22.47 6.21
N ASP A 108 -1.19 21.87 7.40
CA ASP A 108 -2.18 20.84 7.74
C ASP A 108 -3.43 21.46 8.39
N PHE A 109 -4.62 21.15 7.89
CA PHE A 109 -5.89 21.71 8.37
C PHE A 109 -6.89 20.59 8.71
N CYS A 110 -7.80 20.84 9.67
CA CYS A 110 -8.98 20.01 9.86
C CYS A 110 -9.99 20.27 8.72
N ALA A 111 -10.99 19.39 8.58
CA ALA A 111 -11.98 19.47 7.51
C ALA A 111 -12.66 20.85 7.44
N ASP A 112 -13.06 21.40 8.59
CA ASP A 112 -13.74 22.70 8.66
C ASP A 112 -12.82 23.85 8.22
N CYS A 113 -11.61 23.96 8.81
CA CYS A 113 -10.67 25.02 8.45
C CYS A 113 -10.17 24.92 7.00
N LEU A 114 -10.05 23.70 6.45
CA LEU A 114 -9.66 23.53 5.06
C LEU A 114 -10.72 24.11 4.10
N THR A 115 -12.01 23.90 4.39
CA THR A 115 -13.08 24.43 3.54
C THR A 115 -13.12 25.96 3.51
N GLU A 116 -12.82 26.62 4.64
CA GLU A 116 -12.69 28.08 4.69
C GLU A 116 -11.41 28.58 3.98
N HIS A 117 -10.30 27.86 4.15
CA HIS A 117 -9.02 28.20 3.51
C HIS A 117 -9.09 28.10 1.97
N ASP A 118 -9.73 27.06 1.42
CA ASP A 118 -9.80 26.82 -0.03
C ASP A 118 -10.71 27.82 -0.75
N GLN A 119 -11.80 28.26 -0.09
CA GLN A 119 -12.69 29.30 -0.62
C GLN A 119 -11.97 30.64 -0.85
N ASN A 120 -11.03 31.01 0.02
CA ASN A 120 -10.29 32.26 -0.10
C ASN A 120 -9.20 32.22 -1.20
N GLY A 121 -8.60 31.05 -1.47
CA GLY A 121 -7.59 30.87 -2.52
C GLY A 121 -8.17 30.89 -3.94
N PHE A 122 -9.32 30.24 -4.14
CA PHE A 122 -10.00 30.17 -5.44
C PHE A 122 -10.50 31.54 -5.93
N VAL A 123 -11.01 32.37 -5.02
CA VAL A 123 -11.54 33.72 -5.35
C VAL A 123 -10.42 34.66 -5.83
N GLN A 124 -9.22 34.59 -5.27
CA GLN A 124 -8.11 35.44 -5.71
C GLN A 124 -7.60 35.10 -7.12
N GLY A 125 -7.54 33.82 -7.48
CA GLY A 125 -7.10 33.37 -8.81
C GLY A 125 -8.09 33.75 -9.93
N VAL A 126 -9.39 33.60 -9.68
CA VAL A 126 -10.45 33.96 -10.66
C VAL A 126 -10.51 35.47 -10.87
N VAL A 127 -10.32 36.28 -9.82
CA VAL A 127 -10.32 37.75 -9.94
C VAL A 127 -9.13 38.25 -10.76
N LEU A 128 -7.95 37.62 -10.64
CA LEU A 128 -6.75 38.02 -11.38
C LEU A 128 -6.88 37.71 -12.88
N LEU A 129 -7.37 36.51 -13.22
CA LEU A 129 -7.63 36.10 -14.60
C LEU A 129 -8.74 36.95 -15.25
N GLY A 130 -9.81 37.23 -14.51
CA GLY A 130 -10.89 38.11 -14.96
C GLY A 130 -10.40 39.53 -15.30
N LYS A 131 -9.49 40.09 -14.49
CA LYS A 131 -8.87 41.40 -14.77
C LYS A 131 -8.01 41.37 -16.03
N THR A 132 -7.20 40.33 -16.24
CA THR A 132 -6.37 40.23 -17.46
C THR A 132 -7.19 40.08 -18.75
N CYS A 133 -8.28 39.31 -18.72
CA CYS A 133 -9.18 39.19 -19.86
C CYS A 133 -9.93 40.50 -20.13
N TYR A 134 -10.36 41.23 -19.09
CA TYR A 134 -11.02 42.52 -19.23
C TYR A 134 -10.11 43.55 -19.93
N TYR A 135 -8.85 43.68 -19.52
CA TYR A 135 -7.92 44.61 -20.17
C TYR A 135 -7.61 44.20 -21.61
N PHE A 136 -7.46 42.92 -21.91
CA PHE A 136 -7.22 42.45 -23.28
C PHE A 136 -8.39 42.78 -24.22
N VAL A 137 -9.63 42.56 -23.78
CA VAL A 137 -10.83 42.92 -24.53
C VAL A 137 -10.95 44.44 -24.68
N TYR A 138 -10.65 45.22 -23.65
CA TYR A 138 -10.66 46.69 -23.71
C TYR A 138 -9.64 47.25 -24.74
N TYR A 139 -8.43 46.70 -24.80
CA TYR A 139 -7.42 47.09 -25.78
C TYR A 139 -7.81 46.70 -27.22
N LEU A 140 -8.46 45.55 -27.43
CA LEU A 140 -9.02 45.16 -28.72
C LEU A 140 -10.17 46.07 -29.18
N ILE A 141 -11.06 46.47 -28.26
CA ILE A 141 -12.18 47.38 -28.56
C ILE A 141 -11.65 48.76 -28.94
N THR A 142 -10.74 49.33 -28.15
CA THR A 142 -10.18 50.67 -28.41
C THR A 142 -9.35 50.70 -29.70
N GLY A 143 -8.57 49.65 -29.98
CA GLY A 143 -7.79 49.54 -31.23
C GLY A 143 -8.66 49.38 -32.48
N THR A 144 -9.75 48.61 -32.41
CA THR A 144 -10.66 48.44 -33.55
C THR A 144 -11.54 49.66 -33.79
N TYR A 145 -11.95 50.39 -32.74
CA TYR A 145 -12.61 51.69 -32.87
C TYR A 145 -11.75 52.72 -33.61
N TRP A 146 -10.45 52.80 -33.28
CA TRP A 146 -9.52 53.71 -33.94
C TRP A 146 -9.33 53.40 -35.44
N LEU A 147 -9.29 52.10 -35.79
CA LEU A 147 -9.21 51.63 -37.18
C LEU A 147 -10.52 51.86 -37.95
N ALA A 148 -11.68 51.62 -37.33
CA ALA A 148 -12.99 51.82 -37.94
C ALA A 148 -13.27 53.32 -38.20
N ASP A 149 -12.87 54.21 -37.29
CA ASP A 149 -13.05 55.66 -37.45
C ASP A 149 -12.26 56.21 -38.65
N ARG A 150 -11.04 55.70 -38.88
CA ARG A 150 -10.24 56.06 -40.07
C ARG A 150 -10.80 55.48 -41.38
N LEU A 151 -11.35 54.27 -41.36
CA LEU A 151 -11.83 53.59 -42.58
C LEU A 151 -13.21 54.08 -43.05
N LEU A 152 -14.02 54.70 -42.19
CA LEU A 152 -15.41 55.07 -42.48
C LEU A 152 -15.63 56.55 -42.87
N THR A 153 -14.63 57.26 -43.37
CA THR A 153 -14.78 58.68 -43.75
C THR A 153 -15.58 58.95 -45.03
N TRP A 154 -16.11 57.94 -45.73
CA TRP A 154 -16.79 58.10 -47.02
C TRP A 154 -18.12 57.33 -47.18
N CYS A 155 -19.00 57.29 -46.16
CA CYS A 155 -20.36 56.74 -46.31
C CYS A 155 -21.39 57.45 -45.42
N SER A 156 -22.62 57.59 -45.94
CA SER A 156 -23.75 58.29 -45.32
C SER A 156 -24.16 57.70 -43.95
N CYS A 157 -24.63 58.57 -43.05
CA CYS A 157 -24.82 58.31 -41.61
C CYS A 157 -25.68 57.08 -41.26
N LEU A 158 -26.52 56.57 -42.17
CA LEU A 158 -27.41 55.45 -41.91
C LEU A 158 -26.68 54.09 -41.95
N PHE A 159 -25.78 53.89 -42.92
CA PHE A 159 -24.99 52.65 -43.04
C PHE A 159 -23.97 52.51 -41.90
N LYS A 160 -23.46 53.62 -41.37
CA LYS A 160 -22.58 53.60 -40.18
C LYS A 160 -23.28 53.03 -38.95
N LYS A 161 -24.51 53.44 -38.66
CA LYS A 161 -25.25 52.99 -37.47
C LYS A 161 -25.60 51.50 -37.54
N ILE A 162 -25.99 51.01 -38.70
CA ILE A 162 -26.31 49.59 -38.92
C ILE A 162 -25.04 48.74 -38.85
N GLY A 163 -23.95 49.19 -39.49
CA GLY A 163 -22.66 48.50 -39.42
C GLY A 163 -22.13 48.38 -37.98
N ILE A 164 -22.18 49.47 -37.22
CA ILE A 164 -21.76 49.49 -35.80
C ILE A 164 -22.63 48.55 -34.96
N ALA A 165 -23.95 48.52 -35.19
CA ALA A 165 -24.86 47.64 -34.45
C ALA A 165 -24.60 46.15 -34.75
N ILE A 166 -24.36 45.78 -36.01
CA ILE A 166 -24.04 44.40 -36.40
C ILE A 166 -22.71 43.95 -35.80
N VAL A 167 -21.70 44.82 -35.84
CA VAL A 167 -20.39 44.55 -35.23
C VAL A 167 -20.52 44.40 -33.71
N ALA A 168 -21.26 45.28 -33.04
CA ALA A 168 -21.51 45.19 -31.60
C ALA A 168 -22.24 43.88 -31.21
N LEU A 169 -23.25 43.48 -31.99
CA LEU A 169 -24.01 42.24 -31.75
C LEU A 169 -23.17 40.99 -31.99
N THR A 170 -22.33 40.98 -33.03
CA THR A 170 -21.39 39.86 -33.28
C THR A 170 -20.33 39.75 -32.17
N TYR A 171 -19.81 40.87 -31.67
CA TYR A 171 -18.90 40.86 -30.52
C TYR A 171 -19.58 40.43 -29.22
N ALA A 172 -20.81 40.88 -28.95
CA ALA A 172 -21.58 40.45 -27.78
C ALA A 172 -21.85 38.93 -27.82
N TYR A 173 -22.18 38.40 -29.00
CA TYR A 173 -22.36 36.97 -29.19
C TYR A 173 -21.04 36.20 -28.98
N LEU A 174 -19.91 36.69 -29.52
CA LEU A 174 -18.61 36.06 -29.29
C LEU A 174 -18.21 36.07 -27.81
N ALA A 175 -18.46 37.16 -27.10
CA ALA A 175 -18.20 37.26 -25.66
C ALA A 175 -19.08 36.30 -24.86
N TYR A 176 -20.36 36.17 -25.22
CA TYR A 176 -21.27 35.19 -24.62
C TYR A 176 -20.81 33.74 -24.88
N VAL A 177 -20.41 33.42 -26.12
CA VAL A 177 -19.89 32.09 -26.46
C VAL A 177 -18.61 31.80 -25.70
N LEU A 178 -17.65 32.72 -25.68
CA LEU A 178 -16.38 32.54 -24.97
C LEU A 178 -16.56 32.42 -23.46
N THR A 179 -17.45 33.21 -22.85
CA THR A 179 -17.76 33.08 -21.42
C THR A 179 -18.47 31.75 -21.13
N SER A 180 -19.38 31.29 -21.99
CA SER A 180 -20.03 29.98 -21.83
C SER A 180 -19.05 28.79 -21.97
N TYR A 181 -18.09 28.88 -22.91
CA TYR A 181 -17.02 27.90 -23.06
C TYR A 181 -16.05 27.95 -21.89
N PHE A 182 -15.73 29.14 -21.38
CA PHE A 182 -14.87 29.31 -20.20
C PHE A 182 -15.53 28.74 -18.94
N VAL A 183 -16.82 28.98 -18.72
CA VAL A 183 -17.56 28.39 -17.59
C VAL A 183 -17.59 26.86 -17.67
N ARG A 184 -17.77 26.28 -18.88
CA ARG A 184 -17.64 24.83 -19.07
C ARG A 184 -16.22 24.32 -18.83
N TYR A 185 -15.22 25.02 -19.37
CA TYR A 185 -13.81 24.66 -19.20
C TYR A 185 -13.37 24.72 -17.74
N VAL A 186 -13.81 25.72 -16.98
CA VAL A 186 -13.56 25.82 -15.53
C VAL A 186 -14.33 24.75 -14.75
N ARG A 187 -15.54 24.37 -15.18
CA ARG A 187 -16.28 23.25 -14.58
C ARG A 187 -15.58 21.90 -14.81
N ASP A 188 -14.98 21.72 -15.97
CA ASP A 188 -14.25 20.49 -16.33
C ASP A 188 -12.82 20.46 -15.73
N LEU A 189 -12.27 21.62 -15.36
CA LEU A 189 -11.00 21.77 -14.64
C LEU A 189 -11.14 21.79 -13.12
N ALA A 190 -12.34 22.02 -12.58
CA ALA A 190 -12.58 21.96 -11.15
C ALA A 190 -12.32 20.51 -10.70
N PRO A 191 -11.27 20.24 -9.90
CA PRO A 191 -11.08 18.91 -9.36
C PRO A 191 -12.31 18.59 -8.53
N THR A 192 -13.00 17.50 -8.88
CA THR A 192 -13.94 16.87 -7.94
C THR A 192 -13.19 16.73 -6.61
N PRO A 193 -13.72 17.23 -5.48
CA PRO A 193 -13.01 17.17 -4.21
C PRO A 193 -12.63 15.72 -3.97
N CYS A 194 -11.32 15.45 -3.94
CA CYS A 194 -10.76 14.14 -3.69
C CYS A 194 -10.97 13.78 -2.22
N VAL A 195 -12.21 13.50 -1.84
CA VAL A 195 -12.52 12.51 -0.82
C VAL A 195 -12.78 11.23 -1.59
N LEU A 196 -11.73 10.66 -2.19
CA LEU A 196 -11.83 9.31 -2.71
C LEU A 196 -11.40 8.37 -1.58
N PRO A 197 -12.25 7.41 -1.18
CA PRO A 197 -11.80 6.27 -0.38
C PRO A 197 -10.73 5.52 -1.17
N TRP A 198 -9.86 4.79 -0.47
CA TRP A 198 -8.76 4.00 -1.02
C TRP A 198 -9.26 2.98 -2.04
N ARG A 199 -9.47 3.42 -3.28
CA ARG A 199 -9.92 2.57 -4.37
C ARG A 199 -8.68 2.02 -5.07
N TYR A 200 -8.54 0.69 -5.05
CA TYR A 200 -7.52 -0.02 -5.83
C TYR A 200 -7.88 0.09 -7.31
N ASP A 201 -7.52 1.22 -7.94
CA ASP A 201 -7.96 1.57 -9.30
C ASP A 201 -7.11 0.95 -10.43
N HIS A 202 -6.03 0.23 -10.09
CA HIS A 202 -5.13 -0.38 -11.07
C HIS A 202 -5.01 -1.89 -10.89
N PHE A 203 -5.45 -2.62 -11.93
CA PHE A 203 -5.37 -4.06 -12.04
C PHE A 203 -4.15 -4.45 -12.87
N TYR A 204 -3.22 -5.18 -12.27
CA TYR A 204 -2.17 -5.87 -13.01
C TYR A 204 -2.36 -7.37 -12.80
N TRP A 205 -2.49 -8.11 -13.90
CA TRP A 205 -2.43 -9.57 -13.87
C TRP A 205 -1.08 -10.02 -14.39
N TYR A 206 -0.50 -11.01 -13.72
CA TYR A 206 0.58 -11.76 -14.33
C TYR A 206 -0.01 -12.52 -15.52
N SER A 207 0.64 -12.46 -16.68
CA SER A 207 0.18 -13.16 -17.89
C SER A 207 0.38 -14.68 -17.81
N ALA A 208 1.12 -15.14 -16.79
CA ALA A 208 1.33 -16.55 -16.50
C ALA A 208 0.02 -17.25 -16.08
N LYS A 209 -0.33 -18.30 -16.82
CA LYS A 209 -1.49 -19.14 -16.54
C LYS A 209 -1.09 -20.31 -15.66
N PHE A 210 -1.70 -20.38 -14.48
CA PHE A 210 -1.56 -21.47 -13.51
C PHE A 210 -2.76 -22.41 -13.61
N ASP A 211 -2.57 -23.65 -13.18
CA ASP A 211 -3.64 -24.65 -13.17
C ASP A 211 -4.40 -24.61 -11.83
N LEU A 212 -3.67 -24.58 -10.71
CA LEU A 212 -4.26 -24.40 -9.38
C LEU A 212 -3.34 -23.59 -8.44
N PRO A 213 -3.21 -22.26 -8.64
CA PRO A 213 -2.39 -21.42 -7.77
C PRO A 213 -3.04 -21.35 -6.39
N TRP A 214 -2.33 -21.79 -5.35
CA TRP A 214 -2.89 -21.95 -4.01
C TRP A 214 -2.38 -20.91 -3.03
N GLU A 215 -1.07 -20.90 -2.77
CA GLU A 215 -0.40 -19.96 -1.88
C GLU A 215 0.65 -19.14 -2.64
N VAL A 216 0.87 -17.92 -2.15
CA VAL A 216 1.88 -16.99 -2.67
C VAL A 216 2.65 -16.42 -1.49
N ALA A 217 3.96 -16.24 -1.68
CA ALA A 217 4.84 -15.59 -0.75
C ALA A 217 5.76 -14.62 -1.51
N VAL A 218 6.15 -13.52 -0.87
CA VAL A 218 7.02 -12.51 -1.49
C VAL A 218 8.30 -12.37 -0.67
N SER A 219 9.44 -12.46 -1.34
CA SER A 219 10.76 -12.24 -0.74
C SER A 219 11.00 -10.74 -0.50
N THR A 220 11.90 -10.42 0.43
CA THR A 220 12.40 -9.04 0.66
C THR A 220 13.02 -8.43 -0.60
N ASP A 221 13.57 -9.26 -1.48
CA ASP A 221 14.21 -8.84 -2.72
C ASP A 221 13.20 -8.66 -3.88
N GLY A 222 11.90 -8.88 -3.62
CA GLY A 222 10.82 -8.67 -4.58
C GLY A 222 10.40 -9.91 -5.36
N HIS A 223 11.02 -11.07 -5.11
CA HIS A 223 10.62 -12.32 -5.76
C HIS A 223 9.21 -12.75 -5.34
N VAL A 224 8.37 -13.13 -6.31
CA VAL A 224 6.99 -13.53 -6.09
C VAL A 224 6.86 -15.03 -6.30
N ILE A 225 6.84 -15.78 -5.20
CA ILE A 225 6.86 -17.25 -5.24
C ILE A 225 5.44 -17.77 -5.12
N VAL A 226 5.04 -18.63 -6.04
CA VAL A 226 3.68 -19.17 -6.14
C VAL A 226 3.72 -20.69 -6.17
N SER A 227 2.86 -21.32 -5.37
CA SER A 227 2.65 -22.76 -5.44
C SER A 227 1.51 -23.11 -6.40
N ASP A 228 1.77 -23.97 -7.39
CA ASP A 228 0.75 -24.58 -8.23
C ASP A 228 0.53 -26.04 -7.83
N LEU A 229 -0.57 -26.28 -7.12
CA LEU A 229 -0.88 -27.60 -6.56
C LEU A 229 -1.31 -28.63 -7.61
N HIS A 230 -1.74 -28.22 -8.80
CA HIS A 230 -2.08 -29.20 -9.84
C HIS A 230 -0.84 -29.67 -10.59
N ARG A 231 0.12 -28.76 -10.79
CA ARG A 231 1.42 -29.06 -11.41
C ARG A 231 2.46 -29.59 -10.43
N ASN A 232 2.15 -29.57 -9.14
CA ASN A 232 3.09 -29.96 -8.10
C ASN A 232 4.42 -29.18 -8.22
N SER A 233 4.30 -27.88 -8.48
CA SER A 233 5.42 -27.00 -8.76
C SER A 233 5.39 -25.72 -7.91
N ILE A 234 6.58 -25.20 -7.66
CA ILE A 234 6.81 -23.88 -7.07
C ILE A 234 7.47 -23.03 -8.12
N SER A 235 6.86 -21.91 -8.47
CA SER A 235 7.33 -21.02 -9.51
C SER A 235 7.62 -19.64 -8.97
N ASP A 236 8.63 -18.98 -9.52
CA ASP A 236 8.92 -17.57 -9.32
C ASP A 236 8.32 -16.73 -10.46
N LEU A 237 7.61 -15.66 -10.11
CA LEU A 237 6.90 -14.71 -11.00
C LEU A 237 7.56 -13.33 -11.09
N THR A 238 8.85 -13.23 -10.78
CA THR A 238 9.57 -11.95 -10.80
C THR A 238 9.57 -11.34 -12.23
N GLU A 239 9.26 -10.03 -12.33
CA GLU A 239 9.26 -9.25 -13.59
C GLU A 239 8.42 -9.84 -14.75
N ASP A 240 7.28 -10.48 -14.45
CA ASP A 240 6.39 -11.16 -15.43
C ASP A 240 6.99 -12.42 -16.08
N PHE A 241 8.19 -12.83 -15.70
CA PHE A 241 8.77 -14.09 -16.12
C PHE A 241 8.40 -15.20 -15.15
N LEU A 242 8.00 -16.36 -15.70
CA LEU A 242 7.66 -17.55 -14.92
C LEU A 242 8.83 -18.54 -15.00
N TYR A 243 9.44 -18.83 -13.85
CA TYR A 243 10.47 -19.87 -13.71
C TYR A 243 10.05 -20.89 -12.68
N ASP A 244 10.02 -22.18 -13.03
CA ASP A 244 9.79 -23.24 -12.06
C ASP A 244 11.07 -23.45 -11.21
N LEU A 245 10.99 -23.11 -9.93
CA LEU A 245 12.05 -23.34 -8.95
C LEU A 245 12.15 -24.81 -8.57
N VAL A 246 10.99 -25.47 -8.44
CA VAL A 246 10.86 -26.88 -8.07
C VAL A 246 9.67 -27.45 -8.83
N SER A 247 9.84 -28.59 -9.50
CA SER A 247 8.79 -29.32 -10.21
C SER A 247 8.71 -30.78 -9.74
N ASP A 248 7.57 -31.44 -9.97
CA ASP A 248 7.34 -32.86 -9.70
C ASP A 248 7.55 -33.29 -8.24
N VAL A 249 7.32 -32.37 -7.29
CA VAL A 249 7.35 -32.65 -5.86
C VAL A 249 5.92 -32.62 -5.34
N ASP A 250 5.52 -33.61 -4.54
CA ASP A 250 4.20 -33.65 -3.89
C ASP A 250 4.09 -32.54 -2.82
N ILE A 251 3.92 -31.31 -3.31
CA ILE A 251 3.86 -30.12 -2.49
C ILE A 251 2.52 -30.09 -1.75
N GLY A 252 2.64 -29.88 -0.46
CA GLY A 252 1.51 -29.52 0.39
C GLY A 252 1.06 -28.08 0.11
N ARG A 253 0.10 -27.65 0.92
CA ARG A 253 -0.57 -26.35 0.73
C ARG A 253 0.21 -25.16 1.29
N GLY A 254 1.13 -25.41 2.20
CA GLY A 254 1.89 -24.40 2.92
C GLY A 254 3.14 -23.94 2.19
N LEU A 255 3.30 -22.62 2.06
CA LEU A 255 4.41 -21.90 1.45
C LEU A 255 4.73 -20.65 2.29
N ALA A 256 6.00 -20.43 2.60
CA ALA A 256 6.46 -19.20 3.26
C ALA A 256 7.86 -18.82 2.78
N VAL A 257 8.23 -17.54 2.90
CA VAL A 257 9.59 -17.06 2.61
C VAL A 257 10.10 -16.31 3.84
N ASP A 258 11.38 -16.54 4.20
CA ASP A 258 12.03 -15.79 5.27
C ASP A 258 12.73 -14.52 4.78
N LYS A 259 13.16 -13.68 5.72
CA LYS A 259 13.90 -12.44 5.43
C LYS A 259 15.28 -12.65 4.80
N HIS A 260 15.77 -13.89 4.73
CA HIS A 260 17.07 -14.26 4.17
C HIS A 260 16.94 -14.85 2.77
N GLY A 261 15.76 -14.80 2.14
CA GLY A 261 15.53 -15.35 0.81
C GLY A 261 15.56 -16.88 0.78
N ASN A 262 15.03 -17.54 1.82
CA ASN A 262 14.76 -18.97 1.79
C ASN A 262 13.26 -19.23 1.67
N THR A 263 12.89 -20.10 0.73
CA THR A 263 11.52 -20.57 0.52
C THR A 263 11.29 -21.86 1.28
N PHE A 264 10.24 -21.91 2.09
CA PHE A 264 9.79 -23.04 2.89
C PHE A 264 8.52 -23.60 2.28
N VAL A 265 8.56 -24.88 1.91
CA VAL A 265 7.46 -25.56 1.23
C VAL A 265 7.09 -26.80 2.01
N SER A 266 5.81 -26.93 2.37
CA SER A 266 5.32 -28.18 2.97
C SER A 266 5.37 -29.30 1.93
N VAL A 267 5.88 -30.48 2.29
CA VAL A 267 5.94 -31.67 1.43
C VAL A 267 5.63 -32.88 2.32
N GLY A 268 4.42 -33.42 2.20
CA GLY A 268 3.93 -34.47 3.09
C GLY A 268 4.04 -34.10 4.59
N ARG A 269 4.94 -34.77 5.31
CA ARG A 269 5.21 -34.58 6.75
C ARG A 269 6.53 -33.83 7.03
N GLU A 270 7.08 -33.16 6.03
CA GLU A 270 8.31 -32.38 6.14
C GLU A 270 8.08 -30.98 5.56
N VAL A 271 9.00 -30.06 5.87
CA VAL A 271 9.12 -28.78 5.16
C VAL A 271 10.45 -28.76 4.45
N HIS A 272 10.42 -28.68 3.13
CA HIS A 272 11.62 -28.53 2.31
C HIS A 272 11.97 -27.05 2.23
N VAL A 273 13.26 -26.74 2.37
CA VAL A 273 13.77 -25.38 2.32
C VAL A 273 14.69 -25.23 1.13
N PHE A 274 14.44 -24.21 0.31
CA PHE A 274 15.21 -23.89 -0.88
C PHE A 274 15.69 -22.44 -0.83
N HIS A 275 16.78 -22.13 -1.49
CA HIS A 275 17.16 -20.75 -1.78
C HIS A 275 16.20 -20.16 -2.82
N THR A 276 15.59 -19.02 -2.51
CA THR A 276 14.53 -18.42 -3.33
C THR A 276 15.03 -17.97 -4.71
N ASP A 277 16.24 -17.43 -4.77
CA ASP A 277 16.89 -16.91 -5.98
C ASP A 277 17.29 -18.01 -6.98
N SER A 278 17.67 -19.18 -6.48
CA SER A 278 18.34 -20.22 -7.25
C SER A 278 17.56 -21.54 -7.29
N GLY A 279 16.51 -21.69 -6.48
CA GLY A 279 15.75 -22.94 -6.31
C GLY A 279 16.56 -24.07 -5.66
N LYS A 280 17.82 -23.82 -5.25
CA LYS A 280 18.71 -24.87 -4.74
C LYS A 280 18.23 -25.36 -3.38
N PRO A 281 18.14 -26.69 -3.16
CA PRO A 281 17.75 -27.24 -1.87
C PRO A 281 18.80 -26.89 -0.81
N LYS A 282 18.33 -26.44 0.35
CA LYS A 282 19.16 -26.05 1.50
C LYS A 282 19.08 -27.08 2.61
N THR A 283 17.86 -27.38 3.07
CA THR A 283 17.63 -28.32 4.17
C THR A 283 16.21 -28.87 4.15
N ARG A 284 15.94 -29.86 5.00
CA ARG A 284 14.61 -30.42 5.26
C ARG A 284 14.32 -30.39 6.74
N ILE A 285 13.16 -29.88 7.09
CA ILE A 285 12.70 -29.70 8.46
C ILE A 285 11.64 -30.77 8.74
N PRO A 286 11.93 -31.80 9.55
CA PRO A 286 10.98 -32.87 9.78
C PRO A 286 9.89 -32.43 10.76
N LEU A 287 8.62 -32.68 10.45
CA LEU A 287 7.47 -32.34 11.32
C LEU A 287 7.03 -33.53 12.18
N ARG A 288 7.99 -34.31 12.70
CA ARG A 288 7.78 -35.66 13.29
C ARG A 288 6.57 -35.72 14.25
N GLY A 289 5.55 -36.50 13.88
CA GLY A 289 4.41 -36.82 14.77
C GLY A 289 3.48 -35.64 15.09
N HIS A 290 3.70 -34.48 14.47
CA HIS A 290 2.96 -33.27 14.78
C HIS A 290 1.71 -33.12 13.91
N PHE A 291 1.79 -33.44 12.61
CA PHE A 291 0.70 -33.28 11.65
C PHE A 291 0.78 -34.31 10.50
N ASP A 292 -0.39 -34.67 9.96
CA ASP A 292 -0.49 -35.50 8.75
C ASP A 292 -0.53 -34.66 7.46
N MET A 293 -1.01 -33.41 7.53
CA MET A 293 -1.08 -32.50 6.39
C MET A 293 -1.03 -31.05 6.86
N VAL A 294 0.09 -30.35 6.57
CA VAL A 294 0.22 -28.91 6.82
C VAL A 294 -0.61 -28.12 5.82
N ARG A 295 -1.37 -27.13 6.31
CA ARG A 295 -2.25 -26.31 5.46
C ARG A 295 -1.70 -24.93 5.17
N GLY A 296 -0.98 -24.35 6.11
CA GLY A 296 -0.36 -23.03 5.99
C GLY A 296 0.94 -22.99 6.78
N LEU A 297 1.88 -22.21 6.26
CA LEU A 297 3.18 -21.97 6.86
C LEU A 297 3.37 -20.47 7.03
N ALA A 298 4.02 -20.07 8.12
CA ALA A 298 4.56 -18.72 8.27
C ALA A 298 5.94 -18.82 8.93
N VAL A 299 6.85 -17.94 8.53
CA VAL A 299 8.18 -17.84 9.14
C VAL A 299 8.33 -16.46 9.73
N HIS A 300 8.72 -16.41 10.99
CA HIS A 300 9.03 -15.16 11.67
C HIS A 300 10.22 -15.36 12.60
N ARG A 301 11.28 -14.58 12.38
CA ARG A 301 12.58 -14.73 13.07
C ARG A 301 13.12 -16.17 12.93
N LYS A 302 13.59 -16.78 14.01
CA LYS A 302 14.06 -18.19 14.07
C LYS A 302 12.95 -19.24 14.20
N HIS A 303 11.69 -18.86 14.02
CA HIS A 303 10.56 -19.74 14.23
C HIS A 303 9.76 -20.00 12.96
N LEU A 304 9.45 -21.28 12.76
CA LEU A 304 8.53 -21.79 11.76
C LEU A 304 7.19 -22.07 12.43
N TYR A 305 6.13 -21.48 11.90
CA TYR A 305 4.77 -21.68 12.34
C TYR A 305 4.06 -22.53 11.30
N ALA A 306 3.53 -23.67 11.72
CA ALA A 306 2.84 -24.61 10.84
C ALA A 306 1.45 -24.88 11.38
N CYS A 307 0.42 -24.57 10.59
CA CYS A 307 -0.97 -24.83 10.97
C CYS A 307 -1.49 -26.11 10.32
N ALA A 308 -2.23 -26.88 11.11
CA ALA A 308 -2.86 -28.12 10.66
C ALA A 308 -3.93 -28.60 11.64
N GLY A 309 -5.06 -29.01 11.09
CA GLY A 309 -6.18 -29.51 11.89
C GLY A 309 -6.67 -28.46 12.89
N GLN A 310 -6.70 -28.83 14.17
CA GLN A 310 -7.21 -28.00 15.28
C GLN A 310 -6.10 -27.22 15.99
N GLY A 311 -5.26 -26.51 15.24
CA GLY A 311 -4.23 -25.67 15.82
C GLY A 311 -3.01 -25.43 14.95
N PHE A 312 -1.93 -25.01 15.61
CA PHE A 312 -0.64 -24.79 14.99
C PHE A 312 0.50 -25.15 15.94
N ASN A 313 1.66 -25.48 15.36
CA ASN A 313 2.89 -25.71 16.11
C ASN A 313 3.92 -24.68 15.71
N VAL A 314 4.75 -24.33 16.67
CA VAL A 314 5.93 -23.49 16.52
C VAL A 314 7.14 -24.39 16.62
N LEU A 315 7.99 -24.36 15.59
CA LEU A 315 9.25 -25.10 15.52
C LEU A 315 10.40 -24.12 15.34
N THR A 316 11.61 -24.55 15.68
CA THR A 316 12.82 -23.87 15.23
C THR A 316 13.06 -24.16 13.75
N LEU A 317 13.85 -23.33 13.07
CA LEU A 317 14.25 -23.60 11.67
C LEU A 317 15.09 -24.89 11.50
N ASN A 318 15.52 -25.52 12.60
CA ASN A 318 16.19 -26.82 12.60
C ASN A 318 15.22 -28.00 12.85
N GLY A 319 13.92 -27.74 13.00
CA GLY A 319 12.89 -28.75 13.23
C GLY A 319 12.69 -29.18 14.68
N SER A 320 13.31 -28.49 15.63
CA SER A 320 13.03 -28.73 17.06
C SER A 320 11.67 -28.13 17.41
N HIS A 321 10.78 -28.94 17.97
CA HIS A 321 9.48 -28.46 18.43
C HIS A 321 9.64 -27.49 19.60
N VAL A 322 9.06 -26.29 19.48
CA VAL A 322 9.05 -25.27 20.52
C VAL A 322 7.75 -25.35 21.31
N MET A 323 6.61 -25.29 20.62
CA MET A 323 5.30 -25.20 21.28
C MET A 323 4.15 -25.65 20.38
N ARG A 324 3.08 -26.16 21.01
CA ARG A 324 1.83 -26.53 20.35
C ARG A 324 0.68 -25.72 20.90
N TYR A 325 -0.09 -25.12 20.01
CA TYR A 325 -1.32 -24.39 20.32
C TYR A 325 -2.51 -25.18 19.78
N ASN A 326 -3.37 -25.67 20.67
CA ASN A 326 -4.62 -26.31 20.29
C ASN A 326 -5.71 -25.23 20.25
N LEU A 327 -6.35 -25.10 19.09
CA LEU A 327 -7.36 -24.09 18.86
C LEU A 327 -8.74 -24.74 18.72
N PRO A 328 -9.82 -24.08 19.15
CA PRO A 328 -11.19 -24.56 18.95
C PRO A 328 -11.66 -24.42 17.49
N ILE A 329 -10.79 -24.01 16.58
CA ILE A 329 -11.04 -23.79 15.15
C ILE A 329 -10.20 -24.74 14.29
N VAL A 330 -10.60 -24.88 13.02
CA VAL A 330 -9.85 -25.68 12.06
C VAL A 330 -8.94 -24.76 11.25
N ALA A 331 -7.72 -24.59 11.72
CA ALA A 331 -6.75 -23.67 11.13
C ALA A 331 -6.51 -24.01 9.64
N HIS A 332 -6.56 -22.98 8.80
CA HIS A 332 -6.40 -23.08 7.35
C HIS A 332 -5.16 -22.32 6.87
N PHE A 333 -5.09 -20.99 7.07
CA PHE A 333 -3.89 -20.19 6.84
C PHE A 333 -3.41 -19.53 8.13
N ILE A 334 -2.12 -19.20 8.15
CA ILE A 334 -1.45 -18.54 9.26
C ILE A 334 -0.58 -17.41 8.71
N ALA A 335 -0.62 -16.26 9.37
CA ALA A 335 0.30 -15.15 9.13
C ALA A 335 0.82 -14.64 10.47
N VAL A 336 2.07 -14.19 10.46
CA VAL A 336 2.71 -13.62 11.65
C VAL A 336 3.11 -12.19 11.32
N ALA A 337 2.58 -11.25 12.10
CA ALA A 337 2.86 -9.83 11.98
C ALA A 337 4.30 -9.52 12.46
N PRO A 338 4.91 -8.40 12.00
CA PRO A 338 6.26 -8.01 12.44
C PRO A 338 6.40 -7.85 13.96
N ASN A 339 5.30 -7.47 14.61
CA ASN A 339 5.23 -7.27 16.05
C ASN A 339 5.09 -8.59 16.86
N GLY A 340 4.98 -9.73 16.17
CA GLY A 340 4.81 -11.08 16.71
C GLY A 340 3.37 -11.59 16.82
N ASP A 341 2.37 -10.78 16.49
CA ASP A 341 0.96 -11.20 16.54
C ASP A 341 0.65 -12.24 15.46
N ILE A 342 -0.20 -13.21 15.78
CA ILE A 342 -0.48 -14.35 14.91
C ILE A 342 -1.92 -14.26 14.42
N ALA A 343 -2.12 -14.09 13.13
CA ALA A 343 -3.43 -14.13 12.49
C ALA A 343 -3.67 -15.51 11.88
N ILE A 344 -4.80 -16.13 12.23
CA ILE A 344 -5.16 -17.47 11.75
C ILE A 344 -6.57 -17.42 11.16
N SER A 345 -6.69 -17.91 9.92
CA SER A 345 -8.00 -18.14 9.31
C SER A 345 -8.51 -19.54 9.61
N ASP A 346 -9.80 -19.62 9.89
CA ASP A 346 -10.53 -20.87 10.06
C ASP A 346 -11.13 -21.33 8.73
N ALA A 347 -11.08 -22.63 8.44
CA ALA A 347 -11.72 -23.20 7.25
C ALA A 347 -13.26 -23.01 7.23
N GLY A 348 -13.85 -22.66 8.39
CA GLY A 348 -15.25 -22.27 8.56
C GLY A 348 -15.51 -20.82 8.15
N SER A 349 -15.75 -19.95 9.14
CA SER A 349 -16.30 -18.60 8.91
C SER A 349 -15.64 -17.50 9.75
N SER A 350 -14.50 -17.78 10.38
CA SER A 350 -13.84 -16.83 11.27
C SER A 350 -12.37 -16.62 10.93
N VAL A 351 -11.87 -15.43 11.28
CA VAL A 351 -10.44 -15.17 11.36
C VAL A 351 -10.17 -14.67 12.77
N THR A 352 -9.18 -15.27 13.44
CA THR A 352 -8.82 -14.94 14.81
C THR A 352 -7.40 -14.40 14.85
N ILE A 353 -7.22 -13.27 15.53
CA ILE A 353 -5.92 -12.68 15.80
C ILE A 353 -5.55 -13.04 17.23
N TYR A 354 -4.46 -13.77 17.40
CA TYR A 354 -3.88 -14.08 18.70
C TYR A 354 -2.77 -13.07 18.98
N ARG A 355 -3.07 -12.11 19.86
CA ARG A 355 -2.08 -11.16 20.38
C ARG A 355 -1.32 -11.83 21.52
N GLN A 356 -0.30 -12.60 21.18
CA GLN A 356 0.54 -13.23 22.20
C GLN A 356 2.01 -13.24 21.80
N LYS A 357 2.83 -12.63 22.66
CA LYS A 357 4.28 -12.87 22.68
C LYS A 357 4.51 -14.35 22.97
N LEU A 358 5.29 -15.04 22.14
CA LEU A 358 5.81 -16.37 22.47
C LEU A 358 6.34 -16.34 23.91
N PRO A 359 5.89 -17.23 24.81
CA PRO A 359 6.50 -17.32 26.13
C PRO A 359 7.98 -17.64 25.95
N GLU A 360 8.86 -16.91 26.62
CA GLU A 360 10.25 -17.35 26.78
C GLU A 360 10.24 -18.81 27.32
N MET A 361 11.16 -19.65 26.83
CA MET A 361 11.20 -21.12 27.07
C MET A 361 10.99 -21.57 28.52
N ASN A 362 11.17 -20.69 29.51
CA ASN A 362 11.02 -20.99 30.93
C ASN A 362 9.59 -20.82 31.49
N GLN A 363 8.58 -20.48 30.68
CA GLN A 363 7.19 -20.26 31.16
C GLN A 363 6.14 -21.22 30.55
N ILE A 364 6.53 -22.44 30.17
CA ILE A 364 5.69 -23.45 29.51
C ILE A 364 4.47 -23.91 30.36
N HIS A 365 4.42 -23.58 31.65
CA HIS A 365 3.36 -24.04 32.58
C HIS A 365 2.33 -22.99 33.01
N GLN A 366 2.36 -21.76 32.49
CA GLN A 366 1.28 -20.80 32.73
C GLN A 366 0.38 -20.70 31.51
N ARG A 367 -0.84 -21.25 31.61
CA ARG A 367 -1.97 -20.88 30.73
C ARG A 367 -2.30 -19.41 30.98
N LYS A 368 -1.58 -18.49 30.33
CA LYS A 368 -2.06 -17.12 30.17
C LYS A 368 -3.18 -17.16 29.14
N GLU A 369 -4.32 -16.57 29.48
CA GLU A 369 -5.44 -16.37 28.56
C GLU A 369 -4.91 -15.66 27.30
N ILE A 370 -5.09 -16.28 26.16
CA ILE A 370 -4.65 -15.71 24.88
C ILE A 370 -5.65 -14.61 24.54
N GLN A 371 -5.20 -13.36 24.45
CA GLN A 371 -6.05 -12.29 23.94
C GLN A 371 -6.32 -12.55 22.46
N SER A 372 -7.56 -12.89 22.16
CA SER A 372 -8.02 -13.19 20.81
C SER A 372 -9.02 -12.14 20.33
N VAL A 373 -8.81 -11.61 19.14
CA VAL A 373 -9.78 -10.75 18.45
C VAL A 373 -10.41 -11.50 17.28
N TRP A 374 -11.73 -11.48 17.22
CA TRP A 374 -12.50 -12.13 16.15
C TRP A 374 -12.81 -11.10 15.08
N LEU A 375 -12.41 -11.39 13.84
CA LEU A 375 -12.78 -10.54 12.72
C LEU A 375 -14.18 -10.94 12.23
N SER A 376 -15.12 -10.00 12.28
CA SER A 376 -16.48 -10.19 11.78
C SER A 376 -16.78 -9.29 10.60
N ALA A 377 -16.93 -9.87 9.42
CA ALA A 377 -17.44 -9.18 8.22
C ALA A 377 -18.44 -10.04 7.43
N GLY A 378 -19.05 -11.04 8.09
CA GLY A 378 -19.91 -12.03 7.43
C GLY A 378 -19.13 -12.91 6.45
N PHE A 379 -17.97 -13.43 6.87
CA PHE A 379 -17.15 -14.30 6.03
C PHE A 379 -17.90 -15.57 5.66
N THR A 380 -17.86 -15.91 4.38
CA THR A 380 -18.49 -17.15 3.91
C THR A 380 -17.51 -18.31 3.92
N ARG A 381 -16.24 -18.05 3.59
CA ARG A 381 -15.13 -19.00 3.77
C ARG A 381 -13.81 -18.23 3.68
N PRO A 382 -13.23 -17.78 4.81
CA PRO A 382 -11.96 -17.07 4.76
C PRO A 382 -10.85 -18.02 4.30
N GLY A 383 -9.99 -17.51 3.44
CA GLY A 383 -8.83 -18.17 2.86
C GLY A 383 -7.56 -17.62 3.49
N GLY A 384 -6.66 -17.09 2.66
CA GLY A 384 -5.42 -16.47 3.08
C GLY A 384 -5.64 -15.24 3.96
N VAL A 385 -4.69 -15.02 4.87
CA VAL A 385 -4.61 -13.86 5.74
C VAL A 385 -3.20 -13.30 5.66
N ILE A 386 -3.07 -11.98 5.65
CA ILE A 386 -1.79 -11.26 5.70
C ILE A 386 -1.90 -10.10 6.67
N VAL A 387 -0.78 -9.73 7.27
CA VAL A 387 -0.69 -8.56 8.13
C VAL A 387 0.41 -7.66 7.59
N ASP A 388 0.09 -6.38 7.38
CA ASP A 388 1.07 -5.40 6.94
C ASP A 388 1.90 -4.86 8.12
N CYS A 389 2.91 -4.04 7.79
CA CYS A 389 3.76 -3.45 8.81
C CYS A 389 3.10 -2.35 9.63
N ASP A 390 1.96 -1.86 9.19
CA ASP A 390 1.14 -0.89 9.88
C ASP A 390 0.04 -1.57 10.73
N GLY A 391 0.07 -2.91 10.80
CA GLY A 391 -0.84 -3.73 11.58
C GLY A 391 -2.20 -3.96 10.92
N TYR A 392 -2.44 -3.48 9.69
CA TYR A 392 -3.66 -3.81 8.98
C TYR A 392 -3.64 -5.26 8.53
N ILE A 393 -4.82 -5.85 8.55
CA ILE A 393 -5.01 -7.26 8.28
C ILE A 393 -5.89 -7.36 7.05
N VAL A 394 -5.43 -8.10 6.04
CA VAL A 394 -6.22 -8.37 4.84
C VAL A 394 -6.52 -9.85 4.79
N VAL A 395 -7.80 -10.15 4.61
CA VAL A 395 -8.34 -11.50 4.54
C VAL A 395 -8.96 -11.70 3.17
N SER A 396 -8.64 -12.82 2.52
CA SER A 396 -9.39 -13.26 1.34
C SER A 396 -10.63 -14.03 1.78
N ASP A 397 -11.81 -13.62 1.32
CA ASP A 397 -13.04 -14.39 1.53
C ASP A 397 -13.32 -15.19 0.27
N THR A 398 -12.82 -16.43 0.27
CA THR A 398 -12.73 -17.30 -0.90
C THR A 398 -14.08 -17.51 -1.58
N ARG A 399 -15.17 -17.64 -0.81
CA ARG A 399 -16.48 -17.96 -1.41
C ARG A 399 -17.25 -16.73 -1.84
N SER A 400 -17.09 -15.60 -1.17
CA SER A 400 -17.69 -14.33 -1.63
C SER A 400 -16.87 -13.66 -2.74
N GLY A 401 -15.61 -14.09 -2.94
CA GLY A 401 -14.79 -13.63 -4.04
C GLY A 401 -14.28 -12.20 -3.85
N ARG A 402 -14.00 -11.81 -2.60
CA ARG A 402 -13.56 -10.46 -2.23
C ARG A 402 -12.37 -10.49 -1.27
N LEU A 403 -11.71 -9.36 -1.14
CA LEU A 403 -10.68 -9.09 -0.15
C LEU A 403 -11.21 -8.07 0.86
N VAL A 404 -11.02 -8.34 2.15
CA VAL A 404 -11.56 -7.52 3.25
C VAL A 404 -10.40 -7.05 4.11
N LYS A 405 -10.36 -5.75 4.44
CA LYS A 405 -9.32 -5.13 5.25
C LYS A 405 -9.86 -4.75 6.63
N PHE A 406 -9.04 -5.01 7.64
CA PHE A 406 -9.26 -4.68 9.04
C PHE A 406 -8.05 -3.91 9.57
N ASP A 407 -8.25 -3.14 10.62
CA ASP A 407 -7.15 -2.52 11.35
C ASP A 407 -6.52 -3.49 12.35
N ALA A 408 -5.49 -3.00 13.06
CA ALA A 408 -4.80 -3.76 14.09
C ALA A 408 -5.69 -4.12 15.29
N ASP A 409 -6.76 -3.34 15.49
CA ASP A 409 -7.74 -3.56 16.55
C ASP A 409 -8.78 -4.62 16.19
N GLY A 410 -8.85 -4.99 14.91
CA GLY A 410 -9.74 -5.99 14.34
C GLY A 410 -11.06 -5.41 13.85
N GLU A 411 -11.18 -4.09 13.78
CA GLU A 411 -12.34 -3.41 13.26
C GLU A 411 -12.31 -3.41 11.73
N PHE A 412 -13.48 -3.54 11.11
CA PHE A 412 -13.61 -3.51 9.66
C PHE A 412 -13.25 -2.11 9.14
N VAL A 413 -12.32 -2.06 8.19
CA VAL A 413 -11.87 -0.80 7.58
C VAL A 413 -12.53 -0.62 6.22
N ASP A 414 -12.30 -1.56 5.30
CA ASP A 414 -12.80 -1.44 3.92
C ASP A 414 -12.78 -2.78 3.16
N TYR A 415 -13.45 -2.81 2.01
CA TYR A 415 -13.28 -3.83 0.99
C TYR A 415 -12.17 -3.44 0.01
N VAL A 416 -11.10 -4.24 -0.04
CA VAL A 416 -10.01 -4.07 -1.01
C VAL A 416 -10.51 -4.36 -2.42
N THR A 417 -11.45 -5.31 -2.56
CA THR A 417 -12.11 -5.61 -3.83
C THR A 417 -13.61 -5.78 -3.65
N GLU A 418 -14.37 -5.49 -4.71
CA GLU A 418 -15.82 -5.73 -4.73
C GLU A 418 -16.15 -7.23 -4.69
N VAL A 419 -17.38 -7.54 -4.28
CA VAL A 419 -17.89 -8.92 -4.22
C VAL A 419 -17.85 -9.55 -5.63
N LYS A 420 -17.37 -10.79 -5.73
CA LYS A 420 -17.15 -11.52 -7.00
C LYS A 420 -16.12 -10.89 -7.95
N ALA A 421 -15.35 -9.88 -7.54
CA ALA A 421 -14.22 -9.39 -8.34
C ALA A 421 -13.16 -10.48 -8.56
N LEU A 422 -13.08 -11.43 -7.61
CA LEU A 422 -12.24 -12.63 -7.66
C LEU A 422 -13.15 -13.87 -7.67
N LYS A 423 -12.73 -14.95 -8.35
CA LYS A 423 -13.58 -16.14 -8.48
C LYS A 423 -13.47 -17.04 -7.26
N LYS A 424 -12.24 -17.29 -6.79
CA LYS A 424 -11.97 -17.98 -5.52
C LYS A 424 -10.57 -17.60 -4.99
N PRO A 425 -10.40 -16.46 -4.31
CA PRO A 425 -9.09 -16.06 -3.80
C PRO A 425 -8.63 -16.96 -2.64
N GLN A 426 -7.35 -17.33 -2.62
CA GLN A 426 -6.72 -18.17 -1.58
C GLN A 426 -5.56 -17.42 -0.91
N GLY A 427 -4.32 -17.79 -1.21
CA GLY A 427 -3.13 -17.16 -0.66
C GLY A 427 -3.04 -15.68 -1.01
N LEU A 428 -2.50 -14.94 -0.05
CA LEU A 428 -2.22 -13.51 -0.14
C LEU A 428 -0.77 -13.28 0.26
N ALA A 429 -0.13 -12.30 -0.38
CA ALA A 429 1.17 -11.81 0.03
C ALA A 429 1.26 -10.29 -0.16
N LEU A 430 2.12 -9.66 0.62
CA LEU A 430 2.43 -8.24 0.49
C LEU A 430 3.79 -8.05 -0.15
N THR A 431 3.86 -7.14 -1.12
CA THR A 431 5.14 -6.67 -1.62
C THR A 431 5.76 -5.66 -0.65
N THR A 432 7.07 -5.43 -0.78
CA THR A 432 7.78 -4.39 -0.03
C THR A 432 7.23 -2.98 -0.29
N GLU A 433 6.53 -2.80 -1.40
CA GLU A 433 5.90 -1.54 -1.82
C GLU A 433 4.47 -1.37 -1.25
N GLY A 434 3.94 -2.39 -0.57
CA GLY A 434 2.59 -2.39 0.01
C GLY A 434 1.49 -2.85 -0.96
N ASP A 435 1.86 -3.46 -2.10
CA ASP A 435 0.88 -4.05 -3.01
C ASP A 435 0.47 -5.43 -2.53
N ILE A 436 -0.79 -5.80 -2.79
CA ILE A 436 -1.35 -7.10 -2.42
C ILE A 436 -1.30 -8.01 -3.63
N ILE A 437 -0.62 -9.14 -3.51
CA ILE A 437 -0.65 -10.22 -4.49
C ILE A 437 -1.64 -11.28 -4.02
N VAL A 438 -2.52 -11.74 -4.91
CA VAL A 438 -3.51 -12.78 -4.62
C VAL A 438 -3.43 -13.91 -5.63
N CYS A 439 -3.59 -15.15 -5.15
CA CYS A 439 -3.88 -16.31 -5.98
C CYS A 439 -5.41 -16.43 -6.18
N ASP A 440 -5.91 -16.14 -7.38
CA ASP A 440 -7.29 -16.43 -7.76
C ASP A 440 -7.39 -17.82 -8.40
N HIS A 441 -7.41 -18.85 -7.55
CA HIS A 441 -7.43 -20.24 -8.01
C HIS A 441 -8.67 -20.58 -8.85
N GLY A 442 -9.76 -19.83 -8.71
CA GLY A 442 -10.97 -20.04 -9.53
C GLY A 442 -10.77 -19.67 -11.00
N GLN A 443 -9.77 -18.84 -11.29
CA GLN A 443 -9.39 -18.42 -12.65
C GLN A 443 -8.04 -18.97 -13.11
N GLY A 444 -7.23 -19.56 -12.21
CA GLY A 444 -5.87 -19.98 -12.54
C GLY A 444 -4.92 -18.79 -12.75
N LEU A 445 -5.18 -17.69 -12.04
CA LEU A 445 -4.44 -16.43 -12.22
C LEU A 445 -3.89 -15.93 -10.89
N VAL A 446 -2.76 -15.23 -10.98
CA VAL A 446 -2.19 -14.44 -9.88
C VAL A 446 -2.37 -12.97 -10.22
N ARG A 447 -2.93 -12.20 -9.30
CA ARG A 447 -3.27 -10.78 -9.50
C ARG A 447 -2.54 -9.91 -8.49
N ARG A 448 -2.16 -8.71 -8.91
CA ARG A 448 -1.54 -7.68 -8.07
C ARG A 448 -2.46 -6.48 -7.96
N PHE A 449 -2.70 -6.04 -6.73
CA PHE A 449 -3.49 -4.86 -6.38
C PHE A 449 -2.58 -3.82 -5.75
N SER A 450 -2.43 -2.68 -6.43
CA SER A 450 -1.66 -1.55 -5.89
C SER A 450 -2.59 -0.49 -5.31
N SER A 451 -2.24 -0.01 -4.12
CA SER A 451 -2.86 1.16 -3.49
C SER A 451 -2.24 2.48 -3.99
N ARG A 452 -1.13 2.40 -4.75
CA ARG A 452 -0.41 3.57 -5.28
C ARG A 452 -0.78 3.78 -6.75
N CYS A 453 -1.21 5.00 -7.07
CA CYS A 453 -1.34 5.48 -8.44
C CYS A 453 0.08 5.63 -9.04
N ARG A 454 0.66 4.56 -9.58
CA ARG A 454 1.97 4.61 -10.22
C ARG A 454 1.76 5.14 -11.65
N TYR A 455 1.70 6.46 -11.79
CA TYR A 455 2.11 7.07 -13.06
C TYR A 455 3.59 6.75 -13.23
N SER A 456 3.89 5.64 -13.91
CA SER A 456 5.22 5.47 -14.46
C SER A 456 5.45 6.64 -15.39
N SER A 457 6.47 7.43 -15.08
CA SER A 457 7.02 8.43 -15.97
C SER A 457 7.55 7.71 -17.21
N PHE A 458 6.65 7.46 -18.18
CA PHE A 458 7.05 7.25 -19.55
C PHE A 458 7.68 8.56 -19.99
N THR A 459 9.01 8.58 -20.00
CA THR A 459 9.81 9.52 -20.78
C THR A 459 9.25 9.47 -22.20
N ARG A 460 8.43 10.47 -22.51
CA ARG A 460 7.85 10.70 -23.84
C ARG A 460 8.98 11.14 -24.76
N LEU A 461 9.76 10.18 -25.25
CA LEU A 461 10.45 10.30 -26.52
C LEU A 461 9.37 10.36 -27.60
N MET A 462 9.08 11.60 -28.03
CA MET A 462 8.72 12.04 -29.38
C MET A 462 7.80 11.13 -30.23
N GLY A 463 6.70 11.73 -30.70
CA GLY A 463 6.30 11.54 -32.11
C GLY A 463 4.96 10.88 -32.41
N SER A 464 3.97 11.73 -32.71
CA SER A 464 2.81 11.56 -33.61
C SER A 464 1.72 10.48 -33.37
N PRO A 465 0.45 10.79 -33.72
CA PRO A 465 -0.72 9.97 -33.40
C PRO A 465 -1.25 9.21 -34.62
N TRP A 466 -0.74 8.02 -34.94
CA TRP A 466 -1.39 7.12 -35.92
C TRP A 466 -1.07 5.66 -35.58
N CYS A 467 -2.05 4.92 -35.06
CA CYS A 467 -2.16 3.49 -35.37
C CYS A 467 -3.60 3.01 -35.18
N SER A 468 -4.25 2.96 -36.33
CA SER A 468 -5.48 2.29 -36.67
C SER A 468 -5.46 0.78 -36.39
N LEU A 469 -6.65 0.26 -36.07
CA LEU A 469 -7.18 -1.06 -36.45
C LEU A 469 -6.28 -1.87 -37.38
N ILE A 470 -5.85 -3.05 -36.92
CA ILE A 470 -5.66 -4.22 -37.79
C ILE A 470 -6.20 -5.45 -37.07
N THR A 471 -7.40 -5.86 -37.47
CA THR A 471 -7.89 -7.24 -37.38
C THR A 471 -7.03 -8.14 -38.27
N GLY A 472 -6.55 -9.26 -37.74
CA GLY A 472 -5.93 -10.36 -38.51
C GLY A 472 -6.78 -11.63 -38.44
N PRO A 473 -6.85 -12.44 -39.51
CA PRO A 473 -8.01 -13.26 -39.82
C PRO A 473 -8.02 -14.65 -39.15
N GLN A 474 -9.24 -15.17 -39.01
CA GLN A 474 -9.53 -16.58 -38.80
C GLN A 474 -9.06 -17.45 -39.97
N LYS A 475 -8.67 -18.68 -39.62
CA LYS A 475 -9.05 -19.85 -40.40
C LYS A 475 -10.00 -20.70 -39.57
#